data_AF-A0A7K7WC77-F1
#
_entry.id   AF-A0A7K7WC77-F1
#
_cell.length_a   1.000
_cell.length_b   1.000
_cell.length_c   1.000
_cell.angle_alpha   90.00
_cell.angle_beta   90.00
_cell.angle_gamma   90.00
#
_symmetry.space_group_name_H-M   'P 1'
#
loop_
_entity.id
_entity.type
_entity.pdbx_description
1 polymer ?
#
loop_
_entity_poly.entity_id
_entity_poly.type
_entity_poly.pdbx_seq_one_letter_code
_entity_poly.pdbx_strand_id
1 'polypeptide(L)'
;SLQVVIKKWSIPCPLPLNSAIENLQISNSTGECKAKLFHFSKESAYAVPTMAFSFLCHTSVLPIYCELQSPSKRRMQNVTVTGIGLSFLIYFISALFGYLTFYDKVDSELLQGYSRYLPRDTVIMTVKLAVLFAVILTVPLIHFPARKAVLMVFFSHLPVSWMCHILITLTLTAIVVLFAMYVPDIKNVFGVVGSTTSTCLLFVYPGVFYLKLSREDLLSPQKLGACALVIFGVCVGLLSLILIIFNWINQ
;
A
#
# COMPACT_ATOMS: atom_id res chain seq x y z
N SER A 1 -10.27 -33.36 12.80
CA SER A 1 -11.00 -32.30 12.08
C SER A 1 -10.10 -31.23 11.46
N LEU A 2 -9.07 -30.72 12.17
CA LEU A 2 -8.16 -29.68 11.66
C LEU A 2 -7.37 -30.10 10.38
N GLN A 3 -6.87 -31.34 10.31
CA GLN A 3 -6.18 -31.86 9.13
C GLN A 3 -7.06 -31.96 7.87
N VAL A 4 -8.37 -32.19 8.04
CA VAL A 4 -9.32 -32.29 6.91
C VAL A 4 -9.62 -30.91 6.35
N VAL A 5 -9.70 -29.90 7.21
CA VAL A 5 -9.77 -28.49 6.81
C VAL A 5 -8.48 -28.11 6.07
N ILE A 6 -7.29 -28.37 6.65
CA ILE A 6 -6.01 -28.06 5.99
C ILE A 6 -5.89 -28.72 4.61
N LYS A 7 -6.29 -30.00 4.45
CA LYS A 7 -6.30 -30.67 3.14
C LYS A 7 -7.27 -30.06 2.13
N LYS A 8 -8.41 -29.55 2.58
CA LYS A 8 -9.40 -28.90 1.70
C LYS A 8 -8.97 -27.50 1.26
N TRP A 9 -8.11 -26.85 2.04
CA TRP A 9 -7.58 -25.50 1.81
C TRP A 9 -6.16 -25.48 1.23
N SER A 10 -5.51 -26.64 1.11
CA SER A 10 -4.18 -26.75 0.50
C SER A 10 -4.31 -26.71 -1.01
N ILE A 11 -3.91 -25.60 -1.62
CA ILE A 11 -3.80 -25.49 -3.07
C ILE A 11 -2.71 -26.48 -3.53
N PRO A 12 -2.99 -27.38 -4.48
CA PRO A 12 -1.99 -28.33 -4.95
C PRO A 12 -0.83 -27.60 -5.63
N CYS A 13 0.38 -28.07 -5.32
CA CYS A 13 1.63 -27.58 -5.88
C CYS A 13 2.23 -28.72 -6.72
N PRO A 14 2.46 -28.55 -8.04
CA PRO A 14 2.32 -27.33 -8.84
C PRO A 14 0.86 -26.94 -9.13
N LEU A 15 0.64 -25.63 -9.35
CA LEU A 15 -0.69 -25.04 -9.57
C LEU A 15 -1.31 -25.59 -10.88
N PRO A 16 -2.54 -26.13 -10.84
CA PRO A 16 -3.16 -26.69 -12.02
C PRO A 16 -3.48 -25.57 -13.02
N LEU A 17 -2.88 -25.65 -14.21
CA LEU A 17 -3.21 -24.79 -15.34
C LEU A 17 -4.60 -25.21 -15.88
N ASN A 18 -5.46 -24.24 -16.17
CA ASN A 18 -6.84 -24.45 -16.61
C ASN A 18 -6.98 -25.57 -17.68
N SER A 19 -7.76 -26.59 -17.32
CA SER A 19 -8.47 -27.57 -18.17
C SER A 19 -7.71 -28.23 -19.33
N ALA A 20 -7.52 -29.56 -19.17
CA ALA A 20 -7.22 -30.58 -20.17
C ALA A 20 -5.77 -30.63 -20.71
N ILE A 21 -4.96 -31.52 -20.14
CA ILE A 21 -4.62 -32.81 -20.75
C ILE A 21 -3.95 -33.68 -19.66
N GLU A 22 -4.61 -34.80 -19.41
CA GLU A 22 -4.08 -35.98 -18.74
C GLU A 22 -2.88 -36.50 -19.56
N ASN A 23 -1.70 -36.57 -18.94
CA ASN A 23 -0.69 -37.63 -19.09
C ASN A 23 0.64 -37.19 -18.48
N LEU A 24 1.04 -37.86 -17.40
CA LEU A 24 2.42 -38.32 -17.19
C LEU A 24 3.55 -37.36 -17.62
N GLN A 25 3.65 -36.21 -16.97
CA GLN A 25 4.93 -35.58 -16.76
C GLN A 25 5.08 -35.26 -15.27
N ILE A 26 5.53 -36.27 -14.52
CA ILE A 26 6.46 -36.09 -13.41
C ILE A 26 7.76 -35.54 -14.04
N SER A 27 7.70 -34.34 -14.59
CA SER A 27 8.86 -33.64 -15.13
C SER A 27 9.38 -32.74 -14.04
N ASN A 28 10.10 -33.34 -13.09
CA ASN A 28 11.24 -32.78 -12.37
C ASN A 28 11.21 -31.26 -12.06
N SER A 29 10.07 -30.70 -11.66
CA SER A 29 9.90 -29.29 -11.28
C SER A 29 9.92 -29.14 -9.76
N THR A 30 10.86 -29.82 -9.11
CA THR A 30 11.18 -29.67 -7.68
C THR A 30 11.65 -28.25 -7.32
N GLY A 31 11.88 -27.39 -8.31
CA GLY A 31 12.28 -26.00 -8.14
C GLY A 31 11.14 -24.97 -8.00
N GLU A 32 9.91 -25.25 -8.43
CA GLU A 32 8.80 -24.28 -8.41
C GLU A 32 8.11 -24.18 -7.03
N CYS A 33 8.13 -25.28 -6.27
CA CYS A 33 7.50 -25.37 -4.95
C CYS A 33 8.52 -25.24 -3.81
N LYS A 34 9.61 -24.52 -4.05
CA LYS A 34 10.70 -24.32 -3.09
C LYS A 34 10.75 -22.87 -2.66
N ALA A 35 10.64 -22.62 -1.35
CA ALA A 35 10.77 -21.29 -0.81
C ALA A 35 12.17 -20.73 -1.11
N LYS A 36 12.24 -19.68 -1.93
CA LYS A 36 13.46 -18.89 -2.15
C LYS A 36 13.44 -17.72 -1.17
N LEU A 37 14.51 -17.56 -0.39
CA LEU A 37 14.61 -16.51 0.63
C LEU A 37 15.02 -15.15 0.05
N PHE A 38 15.82 -15.14 -1.03
CA PHE A 38 16.28 -13.91 -1.67
C PHE A 38 16.13 -14.03 -3.18
N HIS A 39 15.27 -13.19 -3.75
CA HIS A 39 15.12 -13.01 -5.20
C HIS A 39 15.10 -11.51 -5.49
N PHE A 40 16.25 -10.97 -5.87
CA PHE A 40 16.35 -9.59 -6.33
C PHE A 40 15.96 -9.54 -7.81
N SER A 41 14.80 -8.95 -8.09
CA SER A 41 14.28 -8.76 -9.44
C SER A 41 13.80 -7.32 -9.61
N LYS A 42 13.46 -6.94 -10.85
CA LYS A 42 12.76 -5.69 -11.15
C LYS A 42 11.49 -5.51 -10.30
N GLU A 43 10.86 -6.63 -9.91
CA GLU A 43 9.69 -6.63 -9.03
C GLU A 43 9.98 -6.17 -7.59
N SER A 44 11.21 -6.36 -7.11
CA SER A 44 11.65 -5.88 -5.80
C SER A 44 11.66 -4.35 -5.73
N ALA A 45 11.83 -3.65 -6.87
CA ALA A 45 11.78 -2.19 -6.93
C ALA A 45 10.39 -1.63 -6.62
N TYR A 46 9.32 -2.40 -6.86
CA TYR A 46 7.94 -2.05 -6.50
C TYR A 46 7.63 -2.33 -5.03
N ALA A 47 8.36 -3.25 -4.39
CA ALA A 47 8.08 -3.68 -3.02
C ALA A 47 8.38 -2.57 -2.00
N VAL A 48 9.49 -1.83 -2.15
CA VAL A 48 9.87 -0.76 -1.20
C VAL A 48 8.84 0.38 -1.19
N PRO A 49 8.41 0.96 -2.33
CA PRO A 49 7.36 1.96 -2.35
C PRO A 49 6.01 1.45 -1.84
N THR A 50 5.66 0.20 -2.18
CA THR A 50 4.39 -0.40 -1.75
C THR A 50 4.36 -0.61 -0.23
N MET A 51 5.48 -1.07 0.36
CA MET A 51 5.62 -1.17 1.82
C MET A 51 5.59 0.22 2.47
N ALA A 52 6.28 1.21 1.91
CA ALA A 52 6.23 2.57 2.42
C ALA A 52 4.79 3.14 2.37
N PHE A 53 4.03 2.82 1.32
CA PHE A 53 2.62 3.20 1.21
C PHE A 53 1.72 2.48 2.22
N SER A 54 1.93 1.19 2.48
CA SER A 54 1.09 0.44 3.42
C SER A 54 1.20 0.93 4.86
N PHE A 55 2.34 1.50 5.26
CA PHE A 55 2.53 2.14 6.56
C PHE A 55 2.19 3.63 6.58
N LEU A 56 1.61 4.17 5.52
CA LEU A 56 1.22 5.58 5.43
C LEU A 56 -0.03 5.87 6.27
N CYS A 57 0.15 6.22 7.54
CA CYS A 57 -0.96 6.56 8.44
C CYS A 57 -1.13 8.06 8.70
N HIS A 58 -0.24 8.91 8.18
CA HIS A 58 -0.14 10.33 8.56
C HIS A 58 -1.39 11.16 8.30
N THR A 59 -2.15 10.86 7.24
CA THR A 59 -3.39 11.60 6.90
C THR A 59 -4.51 11.39 7.91
N SER A 60 -4.49 10.25 8.61
CA SER A 60 -5.51 9.87 9.59
C SER A 60 -5.13 10.24 11.03
N VAL A 61 -3.86 10.59 11.28
CA VAL A 61 -3.36 10.98 12.61
C VAL A 61 -4.11 12.17 13.18
N LEU A 62 -4.39 13.20 12.36
CA LEU A 62 -5.07 14.42 12.85
C LEU A 62 -6.52 14.16 13.30
N PRO A 63 -7.39 13.51 12.50
CA PRO A 63 -8.72 13.12 12.97
C PRO A 63 -8.69 12.27 14.25
N ILE A 64 -7.81 11.27 14.31
CA ILE A 64 -7.67 10.39 15.48
C ILE A 64 -7.25 11.21 16.72
N TYR A 65 -6.33 12.16 16.55
CA TYR A 65 -5.88 13.02 17.63
C TYR A 65 -7.02 13.90 18.19
N CYS A 66 -7.89 14.43 17.32
CA CYS A 66 -9.03 15.25 17.72
C CYS A 66 -10.11 14.47 18.46
N GLU A 67 -10.32 13.20 18.11
CA GLU A 67 -11.31 12.31 18.76
C GLU A 67 -10.77 11.66 20.05
N LEU A 68 -9.46 11.73 20.31
CA LEU A 68 -8.86 11.11 21.48
C LEU A 68 -9.26 11.84 22.76
N GLN A 69 -9.89 11.11 23.70
CA GLN A 69 -10.22 11.63 25.01
C GLN A 69 -8.95 12.15 25.72
N SER A 70 -8.92 13.44 26.06
CA SER A 70 -7.77 14.16 26.65
C SER A 70 -6.45 14.02 25.84
N PRO A 71 -6.36 14.68 24.67
CA PRO A 71 -5.28 14.45 23.72
C PRO A 71 -3.93 14.98 24.23
N SER A 72 -2.89 14.15 24.16
CA SER A 72 -1.52 14.54 24.50
C SER A 72 -0.51 13.90 23.55
N LYS A 73 0.65 14.52 23.37
CA LYS A 73 1.70 14.01 22.46
C LYS A 73 2.10 12.58 22.79
N ARG A 74 2.30 12.28 24.07
CA ARG A 74 2.69 10.94 24.55
C ARG A 74 1.61 9.89 24.30
N ARG A 75 0.34 10.24 24.54
CA ARG A 75 -0.77 9.31 24.30
C ARG A 75 -0.97 9.03 22.81
N MET A 76 -0.88 10.06 21.97
CA MET A 76 -0.96 9.89 20.53
C MET A 76 0.20 9.05 19.98
N GLN A 77 1.41 9.24 20.51
CA GLN A 77 2.56 8.43 20.16
C GLN A 77 2.36 6.96 20.55
N ASN A 78 1.83 6.67 21.74
CA ASN A 78 1.49 5.31 22.14
C ASN A 78 0.45 4.69 21.19
N VAL A 79 -0.63 5.41 20.88
CA VAL A 79 -1.65 4.94 19.92
C VAL A 79 -1.03 4.63 18.56
N THR A 80 -0.14 5.50 18.07
CA THR A 80 0.53 5.34 16.78
C THR A 80 1.47 4.14 16.78
N VAL A 81 2.32 3.99 17.80
CA VAL A 81 3.27 2.87 17.91
C VAL A 81 2.53 1.54 18.03
N THR A 82 1.49 1.46 18.86
CA THR A 82 0.66 0.27 18.98
C THR A 82 -0.06 -0.06 17.68
N GLY A 83 -0.61 0.95 16.98
CA GLY A 83 -1.28 0.76 15.69
C GLY A 83 -0.35 0.27 14.58
N ILE A 84 0.83 0.89 14.44
CA ILE A 84 1.86 0.46 13.47
C ILE A 84 2.36 -0.94 13.80
N GLY A 85 2.64 -1.24 15.08
CA GLY A 85 3.10 -2.56 15.52
C GLY A 85 2.08 -3.67 15.21
N LEU A 86 0.81 -3.43 15.48
CA LEU A 86 -0.26 -4.37 15.14
C LEU A 86 -0.40 -4.56 13.62
N SER A 87 -0.34 -3.47 12.86
CA SER A 87 -0.39 -3.52 11.39
C SER A 87 0.77 -4.31 10.80
N PHE A 88 1.98 -4.12 11.33
CA PHE A 88 3.16 -4.87 10.94
C PHE A 88 2.98 -6.38 11.17
N LEU A 89 2.48 -6.79 12.34
CA LEU A 89 2.24 -8.20 12.63
C LEU A 89 1.23 -8.83 11.67
N ILE A 90 0.12 -8.13 11.40
CA ILE A 90 -0.91 -8.60 10.47
C ILE A 90 -0.33 -8.72 9.05
N TYR A 91 0.35 -7.68 8.56
CA TYR A 91 0.97 -7.69 7.24
C TYR A 91 2.05 -8.76 7.10
N PHE A 92 2.87 -8.97 8.13
CA PHE A 92 3.91 -10.00 8.11
C PHE A 92 3.31 -11.42 8.03
N ILE A 93 2.31 -11.71 8.85
CA ILE A 93 1.61 -13.00 8.84
C ILE A 93 0.93 -13.22 7.48
N SER A 94 0.19 -12.21 6.97
CA SER A 94 -0.47 -12.29 5.67
C SER A 94 0.52 -12.48 4.52
N ALA A 95 1.66 -11.78 4.53
CA ALA A 95 2.70 -11.91 3.52
C ALA A 95 3.37 -13.30 3.58
N LEU A 96 3.68 -13.80 4.78
CA LEU A 96 4.29 -15.11 4.97
C LEU A 96 3.38 -16.23 4.45
N PHE A 97 2.13 -16.27 4.89
CA PHE A 97 1.18 -17.30 4.43
C PHE A 97 0.78 -17.12 2.97
N GLY A 98 0.65 -15.87 2.49
CA GLY A 98 0.38 -15.58 1.08
C GLY A 98 1.50 -16.09 0.16
N TYR A 99 2.76 -15.84 0.52
CA TYR A 99 3.90 -16.35 -0.24
C TYR A 99 4.04 -17.88 -0.15
N LEU A 100 3.88 -18.47 1.04
CA LEU A 100 3.95 -19.93 1.19
C LEU A 100 2.82 -20.67 0.47
N THR A 101 1.71 -20.00 0.14
CA THR A 101 0.60 -20.60 -0.60
C THR A 101 0.88 -20.71 -2.10
N PHE A 102 1.50 -19.69 -2.72
CA PHE A 102 1.68 -19.62 -4.18
C PHE A 102 3.14 -19.63 -4.65
N TYR A 103 4.10 -19.56 -3.73
CA TYR A 103 5.54 -19.51 -4.00
C TYR A 103 5.92 -18.49 -5.09
N ASP A 104 6.59 -18.92 -6.15
CA ASP A 104 7.06 -18.05 -7.23
C ASP A 104 5.93 -17.54 -8.16
N LYS A 105 4.67 -17.97 -7.95
CA LYS A 105 3.50 -17.64 -8.80
C LYS A 105 2.48 -16.74 -8.09
N VAL A 106 2.93 -15.87 -7.18
CA VAL A 106 2.07 -14.90 -6.49
C VAL A 106 1.61 -13.81 -7.47
N ASP A 107 0.29 -13.67 -7.63
CA ASP A 107 -0.32 -12.57 -8.39
C ASP A 107 -0.14 -11.22 -7.67
N SER A 108 -0.11 -10.12 -8.44
CA SER A 108 -0.06 -8.75 -7.91
C SER A 108 -1.20 -8.42 -6.93
N GLU A 109 -2.35 -9.09 -7.09
CA GLU A 109 -3.47 -9.06 -6.16
C GLU A 109 -3.71 -10.47 -5.62
N LEU A 110 -3.39 -10.69 -4.33
CA LEU A 110 -3.55 -12.00 -3.67
C LEU A 110 -4.97 -12.55 -3.80
N LEU A 111 -5.97 -11.67 -3.66
CA LEU A 111 -7.39 -12.04 -3.68
C LEU A 111 -7.85 -12.48 -5.09
N GLN A 112 -7.24 -11.92 -6.12
CA GLN A 112 -7.44 -12.36 -7.51
C GLN A 112 -6.85 -13.75 -7.72
N GLY A 113 -5.64 -14.01 -7.18
CA GLY A 113 -5.03 -15.34 -7.19
C GLY A 113 -5.92 -16.40 -6.54
N TYR A 114 -6.35 -16.18 -5.30
CA TYR A 114 -7.28 -17.10 -4.62
C TYR A 114 -8.59 -17.32 -5.39
N SER A 115 -9.13 -16.26 -6.01
CA SER A 115 -10.36 -16.36 -6.80
C SER A 115 -10.18 -17.13 -8.10
N ARG A 116 -8.98 -17.14 -8.68
CA ARG A 116 -8.67 -17.87 -9.91
C ARG A 116 -8.65 -19.38 -9.64
N TYR A 117 -8.05 -19.79 -8.53
CA TYR A 117 -7.89 -21.20 -8.19
C TYR A 117 -9.08 -21.79 -7.40
N LEU A 118 -9.80 -20.97 -6.62
CA LEU A 118 -11.00 -21.39 -5.86
C LEU A 118 -12.22 -20.51 -6.19
N PRO A 119 -12.72 -20.52 -7.44
CA PRO A 119 -13.74 -19.57 -7.90
C PRO A 119 -15.13 -19.76 -7.27
N ARG A 120 -15.42 -20.92 -6.67
CA ARG A 120 -16.74 -21.25 -6.08
C ARG A 120 -16.70 -21.42 -4.56
N ASP A 121 -15.60 -21.09 -3.89
CA ASP A 121 -15.55 -21.18 -2.44
C ASP A 121 -16.27 -20.01 -1.78
N THR A 122 -17.29 -20.36 -0.98
CA THR A 122 -18.13 -19.39 -0.26
C THR A 122 -17.33 -18.47 0.65
N VAL A 123 -16.23 -18.98 1.21
CA VAL A 123 -15.35 -18.22 2.11
C VAL A 123 -14.52 -17.17 1.36
N ILE A 124 -13.95 -17.49 0.19
CA ILE A 124 -13.22 -16.50 -0.63
C ILE A 124 -14.18 -15.41 -1.11
N MET A 125 -15.40 -15.79 -1.50
CA MET A 125 -16.45 -14.83 -1.84
C MET A 125 -16.84 -13.94 -0.65
N THR A 126 -16.95 -14.52 0.55
CA THR A 126 -17.24 -13.77 1.79
C THR A 126 -16.12 -12.78 2.11
N VAL A 127 -14.86 -13.19 2.02
CA VAL A 127 -13.70 -12.30 2.24
C VAL A 127 -13.69 -11.15 1.24
N LYS A 128 -13.96 -11.43 -0.05
CA LYS A 128 -14.09 -10.38 -1.08
C LYS A 128 -15.15 -9.34 -0.74
N LEU A 129 -16.34 -9.78 -0.33
CA LEU A 129 -17.42 -8.89 0.08
C LEU A 129 -17.04 -8.07 1.31
N ALA A 130 -16.39 -8.69 2.31
CA ALA A 130 -15.93 -8.00 3.50
C ALA A 130 -14.87 -6.92 3.18
N VAL A 131 -13.91 -7.23 2.30
CA VAL A 131 -12.90 -6.27 1.83
C VAL A 131 -13.56 -5.13 1.07
N LEU A 132 -14.49 -5.42 0.17
CA LEU A 132 -15.23 -4.39 -0.57
C LEU A 132 -15.99 -3.45 0.37
N PHE A 133 -16.69 -4.01 1.36
CA PHE A 133 -17.40 -3.22 2.37
C PHE A 133 -16.44 -2.35 3.20
N ALA A 134 -15.31 -2.91 3.65
CA ALA A 134 -14.30 -2.16 4.38
C ALA A 134 -13.71 -1.00 3.54
N VAL A 135 -13.45 -1.23 2.25
CA VAL A 135 -13.00 -0.19 1.31
C VAL A 135 -14.06 0.91 1.19
N ILE A 136 -15.34 0.56 0.99
CA ILE A 136 -16.44 1.53 0.92
C ILE A 136 -16.51 2.40 2.17
N LEU A 137 -16.34 1.83 3.37
CA LEU A 137 -16.30 2.61 4.62
C LEU A 137 -15.05 3.49 4.75
N THR A 138 -13.94 3.08 4.15
CA THR A 138 -12.66 3.82 4.20
C THR A 138 -12.64 5.01 3.22
N VAL A 139 -13.33 4.92 2.08
CA VAL A 139 -13.37 5.99 1.07
C VAL A 139 -13.79 7.35 1.65
N PRO A 140 -14.88 7.48 2.44
CA PRO A 140 -15.27 8.74 3.07
C PRO A 140 -14.21 9.32 4.00
N LEU A 141 -13.56 8.45 4.79
CA LEU A 141 -12.54 8.86 5.77
C LEU A 141 -11.32 9.47 5.08
N ILE A 142 -10.94 8.98 3.89
CA ILE A 142 -9.83 9.52 3.11
C ILE A 142 -10.26 10.74 2.28
N HIS A 143 -11.49 10.74 1.75
CA HIS A 143 -12.00 11.87 0.97
C HIS A 143 -12.15 13.15 1.81
N PHE A 144 -12.49 13.03 3.09
CA PHE A 144 -12.66 14.19 3.97
C PHE A 144 -11.39 15.07 4.09
N PRO A 145 -10.21 14.55 4.49
CA PRO A 145 -8.99 15.33 4.53
C PRO A 145 -8.52 15.76 3.12
N ALA A 146 -8.73 14.93 2.09
CA ALA A 146 -8.40 15.29 0.70
C ALA A 146 -9.17 16.54 0.24
N ARG A 147 -10.49 16.58 0.49
CA ARG A 147 -11.33 17.75 0.20
C ARG A 147 -10.84 19.00 0.97
N LYS A 148 -10.53 18.85 2.26
CA LYS A 148 -9.99 19.97 3.05
C LYS A 148 -8.66 20.48 2.49
N ALA A 149 -7.77 19.59 2.06
CA ALA A 149 -6.50 19.97 1.44
C ALA A 149 -6.71 20.76 0.14
N VAL A 150 -7.59 20.29 -0.75
CA VAL A 150 -7.93 20.99 -1.99
C VAL A 150 -8.52 22.37 -1.71
N LEU A 151 -9.44 22.46 -0.75
CA LEU A 151 -10.04 23.73 -0.34
C LEU A 151 -8.99 24.72 0.20
N MET A 152 -8.07 24.25 1.03
CA MET A 152 -6.99 25.11 1.55
C MET A 152 -6.05 25.60 0.46
N VAL A 153 -5.77 24.79 -0.57
CA VAL A 153 -4.84 25.15 -1.65
C VAL A 153 -5.48 26.10 -2.65
N PHE A 154 -6.73 25.85 -3.07
CA PHE A 154 -7.36 26.61 -4.15
C PHE A 154 -8.31 27.73 -3.66
N PHE A 155 -8.86 27.61 -2.45
CA PHE A 155 -9.93 28.48 -1.96
C PHE A 155 -9.66 28.97 -0.52
N SER A 156 -8.42 29.37 -0.22
CA SER A 156 -7.98 29.76 1.13
C SER A 156 -8.74 30.96 1.72
N HIS A 157 -9.36 31.79 0.88
CA HIS A 157 -9.96 33.08 1.28
C HIS A 157 -11.46 33.22 0.97
N LEU A 158 -12.13 32.20 0.42
CA LEU A 158 -13.52 32.30 -0.02
C LEU A 158 -14.47 31.54 0.93
N PRO A 159 -15.65 32.11 1.26
CA PRO A 159 -16.67 31.39 2.01
C PRO A 159 -17.19 30.22 1.16
N VAL A 160 -16.86 29.00 1.56
CA VAL A 160 -17.18 27.79 0.79
C VAL A 160 -18.66 27.47 0.96
N SER A 161 -19.43 27.55 -0.14
CA SER A 161 -20.84 27.15 -0.16
C SER A 161 -21.00 25.62 -0.21
N TRP A 162 -22.19 25.12 0.17
CA TRP A 162 -22.52 23.69 0.08
C TRP A 162 -22.37 23.14 -1.35
N MET A 163 -22.71 23.95 -2.37
CA MET A 163 -22.54 23.59 -3.78
C MET A 163 -21.06 23.44 -4.17
N CYS A 164 -20.18 24.30 -3.63
CA CYS A 164 -18.74 24.19 -3.85
C CYS A 164 -18.19 22.88 -3.26
N HIS A 165 -18.64 22.48 -2.06
CA HIS A 165 -18.27 21.19 -1.47
C HIS A 165 -18.70 20.00 -2.32
N ILE A 166 -19.92 20.01 -2.87
CA ILE A 166 -20.43 18.96 -3.75
C ILE A 166 -19.59 18.91 -5.03
N LEU A 167 -19.37 20.06 -5.68
CA LEU A 167 -18.63 20.14 -6.94
C LEU A 167 -17.19 19.63 -6.80
N ILE A 168 -16.49 20.02 -5.72
CA ILE A 168 -15.11 19.56 -5.47
C ILE A 168 -15.07 18.06 -5.24
N THR A 169 -16.02 17.51 -4.46
CA THR A 169 -16.07 16.07 -4.19
C THR A 169 -16.35 15.30 -5.47
N LEU A 170 -17.32 15.76 -6.28
CA LEU A 170 -17.64 15.17 -7.58
C LEU A 170 -16.43 15.20 -8.53
N THR A 171 -15.72 16.33 -8.58
CA THR A 171 -14.52 16.48 -9.42
C THR A 171 -13.40 15.55 -8.97
N LEU A 172 -13.13 15.48 -7.67
CA LEU A 172 -12.13 14.56 -7.09
C LEU A 172 -12.46 13.10 -7.41
N THR A 173 -13.71 12.69 -7.18
CA THR A 173 -14.15 11.32 -7.47
C THR A 173 -14.09 11.01 -8.97
N ALA A 174 -14.47 11.95 -9.84
CA ALA A 174 -14.37 11.78 -11.28
C ALA A 174 -12.93 11.55 -11.75
N ILE A 175 -11.96 12.31 -11.21
CA ILE A 175 -10.54 12.13 -11.52
C ILE A 175 -10.04 10.75 -11.07
N VAL A 176 -10.42 10.31 -9.87
CA VAL A 176 -10.02 8.99 -9.35
C VAL A 176 -10.59 7.85 -10.20
N VAL A 177 -11.88 7.95 -10.59
CA VAL A 177 -12.52 6.93 -11.45
C VAL A 177 -11.89 6.92 -12.84
N LEU A 178 -11.62 8.09 -13.42
CA LEU A 178 -10.93 8.20 -14.70
C LEU A 178 -9.56 7.52 -14.63
N PHE A 179 -8.77 7.83 -13.59
CA PHE A 179 -7.46 7.22 -13.38
C PHE A 179 -7.55 5.69 -13.22
N ALA A 180 -8.54 5.19 -12.48
CA ALA A 180 -8.77 3.75 -12.31
C ALA A 180 -9.15 3.04 -13.62
N MET A 181 -9.81 3.72 -14.56
CA MET A 181 -10.08 3.16 -15.89
C MET A 181 -8.82 3.09 -16.77
N TYR A 182 -7.88 4.01 -16.61
CA TYR A 182 -6.65 4.04 -17.41
C TYR A 182 -5.56 3.08 -16.91
N VAL A 183 -5.48 2.83 -15.60
CA VAL A 183 -4.43 1.99 -15.01
C VAL A 183 -5.04 0.69 -14.47
N PRO A 184 -5.03 -0.42 -15.24
CA PRO A 184 -5.65 -1.68 -14.83
C PRO A 184 -4.85 -2.43 -13.74
N ASP A 185 -3.55 -2.15 -13.60
CA ASP A 185 -2.68 -2.83 -12.65
C ASP A 185 -2.53 -2.08 -11.32
N ILE A 186 -3.13 -2.62 -10.26
CA ILE A 186 -3.08 -2.04 -8.90
C ILE A 186 -1.64 -1.90 -8.38
N LYS A 187 -0.74 -2.79 -8.80
CA LYS A 187 0.68 -2.77 -8.45
C LYS A 187 1.39 -1.52 -8.98
N ASN A 188 1.08 -1.13 -10.20
CA ASN A 188 1.66 0.07 -10.79
C ASN A 188 1.15 1.32 -10.07
N VAL A 189 -0.14 1.34 -9.71
CA VAL A 189 -0.72 2.43 -8.91
C VAL A 189 -0.03 2.55 -7.55
N PHE A 190 0.09 1.46 -6.78
CA PHE A 190 0.75 1.49 -5.48
C PHE A 190 2.24 1.79 -5.56
N GLY A 191 2.92 1.33 -6.61
CA GLY A 191 4.31 1.70 -6.89
C GLY A 191 4.47 3.20 -7.08
N VAL A 192 3.70 3.81 -7.98
CA VAL A 192 3.79 5.25 -8.29
C VAL A 192 3.36 6.09 -7.09
N VAL A 193 2.20 5.81 -6.50
CA VAL A 193 1.69 6.56 -5.35
C VAL A 193 2.60 6.40 -4.14
N GLY A 194 3.12 5.21 -3.88
CA GLY A 194 4.09 4.96 -2.81
C GLY A 194 5.41 5.70 -3.03
N SER A 195 5.94 5.67 -4.26
CA SER A 195 7.24 6.29 -4.57
C SER A 195 7.19 7.81 -4.55
N THR A 196 6.02 8.41 -4.72
CA THR A 196 5.82 9.87 -4.70
C THR A 196 5.32 10.33 -3.34
N THR A 197 4.13 9.86 -2.93
CA THR A 197 3.43 10.35 -1.74
C THR A 197 4.13 9.89 -0.47
N SER A 198 4.52 8.60 -0.41
CA SER A 198 5.13 8.07 0.81
C SER A 198 6.56 8.56 0.99
N THR A 199 7.37 8.65 -0.08
CA THR A 199 8.73 9.21 0.03
C THR A 199 8.72 10.68 0.46
N CYS A 200 7.76 11.46 -0.06
CA CYS A 200 7.56 12.83 0.38
C CYS A 200 7.18 12.89 1.87
N LEU A 201 6.16 12.15 2.30
CA LEU A 201 5.64 12.18 3.67
C LEU A 201 6.58 11.58 4.72
N LEU A 202 7.32 10.53 4.39
CA LEU A 202 8.20 9.83 5.32
C LEU A 202 9.60 10.43 5.41
N PHE A 203 10.17 10.87 4.29
CA PHE A 203 11.58 11.28 4.25
C PHE A 203 11.72 12.80 4.04
N VAL A 204 11.02 13.36 3.05
CA VAL A 204 11.21 14.77 2.65
C VAL A 204 10.59 15.73 3.66
N TYR A 205 9.30 15.61 3.97
CA TYR A 205 8.61 16.55 4.85
C TYR A 205 9.20 16.61 6.26
N PRO A 206 9.48 15.50 6.96
CA PRO A 206 10.10 15.54 8.28
C PRO A 206 11.47 16.20 8.26
N GLY A 207 12.29 15.89 7.24
CA GLY A 207 13.61 16.50 7.08
C GLY A 207 13.54 18.00 6.81
N VAL A 208 12.65 18.44 5.91
CA VAL A 208 12.44 19.87 5.62
C VAL A 208 11.90 20.63 6.83
N PHE A 209 10.94 20.06 7.57
CA PHE A 209 10.43 20.68 8.79
C PHE A 209 11.51 20.80 9.87
N TYR A 210 12.32 19.77 10.06
CA TYR A 210 13.44 19.81 11.00
C TYR A 210 14.49 20.86 10.59
N LEU A 211 14.86 20.93 9.32
CA LEU A 211 15.81 21.92 8.81
C LEU A 211 15.32 23.36 8.97
N LYS A 212 14.02 23.61 8.76
CA LYS A 212 13.43 24.95 8.94
C LYS A 212 13.22 25.33 10.40
N LEU A 213 12.93 24.37 11.29
CA LEU A 213 12.62 24.65 12.69
C LEU A 213 13.88 24.66 13.59
N SER A 214 14.91 23.89 13.22
CA SER A 214 16.15 23.80 14.00
C SER A 214 16.97 25.08 13.85
N ARG A 215 17.34 25.67 14.98
CA ARG A 215 18.24 26.85 15.07
C ARG A 215 19.72 26.48 15.15
N GLU A 216 20.06 25.20 15.02
CA GLU A 216 21.45 24.74 15.07
C GLU A 216 22.27 25.22 13.86
N ASP A 217 23.59 25.23 13.98
CA ASP A 217 24.48 25.55 12.86
C ASP A 217 24.33 24.52 11.74
N LEU A 218 24.55 24.96 10.49
CA LEU A 218 24.41 24.12 9.30
C LEU A 218 25.30 22.86 9.31
N LEU A 219 26.38 22.88 10.10
CA LEU A 219 27.33 21.79 10.27
C LEU A 219 27.03 20.88 11.47
N SER A 220 25.94 21.12 12.22
CA SER A 220 25.53 20.21 13.29
C SER A 220 25.23 18.83 12.70
N PRO A 221 25.70 17.72 13.33
CA PRO A 221 25.45 16.37 12.84
C PRO A 221 23.95 16.05 12.71
N GLN A 222 23.10 16.71 13.49
CA GLN A 222 21.65 16.52 13.45
C GLN A 222 21.02 17.18 12.22
N LYS A 223 21.48 18.39 11.84
CA LYS A 223 21.08 19.05 10.59
C LYS A 223 21.63 18.33 9.36
N LEU A 224 22.86 17.84 9.41
CA LEU A 224 23.43 17.03 8.34
C LEU A 224 22.62 15.74 8.15
N GLY A 225 22.21 15.07 9.24
CA GLY A 225 21.33 13.90 9.20
C GLY A 225 19.98 14.20 8.56
N ALA A 226 19.35 15.34 8.90
CA ALA A 226 18.09 15.76 8.28
C ALA A 226 18.25 16.10 6.78
N CYS A 227 19.35 16.72 6.39
CA CYS A 227 19.67 16.99 4.98
C CYS A 227 19.88 15.68 4.20
N ALA A 228 20.66 14.75 4.76
CA ALA A 228 20.88 13.43 4.18
C ALA A 228 19.56 12.65 4.02
N LEU A 229 18.64 12.75 4.99
CA LEU A 229 17.32 12.12 4.92
C LEU A 229 16.48 12.66 3.75
N VAL A 230 16.50 13.97 3.51
CA VAL A 230 15.80 14.60 2.39
C VAL A 230 16.39 14.13 1.06
N ILE A 231 17.72 14.19 0.91
CA ILE A 231 18.42 13.76 -0.30
C ILE A 231 18.13 12.28 -0.58
N PHE A 232 18.23 11.44 0.45
CA PHE A 232 17.92 10.02 0.34
C PHE A 232 16.48 9.79 -0.13
N GLY A 233 15.50 10.48 0.48
CA GLY A 233 14.09 10.41 0.10
C GLY A 233 13.84 10.79 -1.36
N VAL A 234 14.45 11.88 -1.82
CA VAL A 234 14.34 12.33 -3.22
C VAL A 234 14.99 11.34 -4.18
N CYS A 235 16.19 10.85 -3.88
CA CYS A 235 16.89 9.87 -4.70
C CYS A 235 16.10 8.55 -4.82
N VAL A 236 15.59 8.02 -3.71
CA VAL A 236 14.78 6.79 -3.69
C VAL A 236 13.47 6.99 -4.46
N GLY A 237 12.77 8.11 -4.23
CA GLY A 237 11.53 8.42 -4.93
C GLY A 237 11.71 8.53 -6.44
N LEU A 238 12.73 9.26 -6.90
CA LEU A 238 13.03 9.41 -8.33
C LEU A 238 13.48 8.08 -8.96
N LEU A 239 14.36 7.34 -8.30
CA LEU A 239 14.82 6.04 -8.81
C LEU A 239 13.66 5.06 -8.96
N SER A 240 12.81 4.94 -7.93
CA SER A 240 11.63 4.08 -8.00
C SER A 240 10.67 4.53 -9.10
N LEU A 241 10.40 5.84 -9.23
CA LEU A 241 9.50 6.35 -10.26
C LEU A 241 10.02 6.09 -11.68
N ILE A 242 11.32 6.30 -11.92
CA ILE A 242 11.97 6.01 -13.22
C ILE A 242 11.85 4.52 -13.55
N LEU A 243 12.14 3.63 -12.60
CA LEU A 243 12.05 2.18 -12.80
C LEU A 243 10.62 1.73 -13.12
N ILE A 244 9.63 2.32 -12.44
CA ILE A 244 8.22 2.00 -12.66
C ILE A 244 7.77 2.45 -14.06
N ILE A 245 8.11 3.67 -14.46
CA ILE A 245 7.78 4.20 -15.79
C ILE A 245 8.48 3.38 -16.89
N PHE A 246 9.76 3.04 -16.69
CA PHE A 246 10.50 2.24 -17.67
C PHE A 246 9.90 0.84 -17.84
N ASN A 247 9.48 0.19 -16.73
CA ASN A 247 8.81 -1.09 -16.83
C ASN A 247 7.42 -0.97 -17.47
N TRP A 248 6.72 0.15 -17.29
CA TRP A 248 5.43 0.40 -17.95
C TRP A 248 5.56 0.61 -19.47
N ILE A 249 6.59 1.34 -19.91
CA ILE A 249 6.84 1.57 -21.35
C ILE A 249 7.25 0.28 -22.07
N ASN A 250 7.96 -0.62 -21.38
CA ASN A 250 8.47 -1.87 -21.96
C ASN A 250 7.52 -3.07 -21.77
N GLN A 251 6.27 -2.82 -21.39
CA GLN A 251 5.24 -3.83 -21.16
C GLN A 251 4.28 -3.91 -22.35
#